data_AF-A0A1H6FUZ4-F1
#
_entry.id   AF-A0A1H6FUZ4-F1
#
_cell.length_a   1.000
_cell.length_b   1.000
_cell.length_c   1.000
_cell.angle_alpha   90.00
_cell.angle_beta   90.00
_cell.angle_gamma   90.00
#
_symmetry.space_group_name_H-M   'P 1'
#
loop_
_entity.id
_entity.type
_entity.pdbx_description
1 polymer ?
#
loop_
_entity_poly.entity_id
_entity_poly.type
_entity_poly.pdbx_seq_one_letter_code
_entity_poly.pdbx_strand_id
1 'polypeptide(L)'
;MPKPLIIAASVLAFALTASAFTALPAPSEGRRYAAAAAAARAQPARFTPPPAPTGLDPNPCIDPLQRKRLYCPDLVMKRPFGLYVDARTQPGRLLLRAGNSIDNIGAGPAELHGVRRKASWMVAWQRIYRRDGGRVRVRTRAYLYFKRAHLGLRWWKVWRAARFELWRLDQRGRATVRVRVGPKVSYCFRDLRRTRPWVMRSPQTPVYPACSTDPQAQRVTLGTSPGWSDIYPPTYPEQWIDVTGLHGCFAYVHVADPANSIYESNERNNRAAVVVRLPYRSGPQGCPRAKLPTPEGPSAPEVPPLPPDNGVDAY
;
A
#
# COMPACT_ATOMS: atom_id res chain seq x y z
N MET A 1 -77.19 -38.14 28.11
CA MET A 1 -75.78 -38.58 28.14
C MET A 1 -75.48 -39.18 26.77
N PRO A 2 -74.29 -38.98 26.15
CA PRO A 2 -72.99 -38.65 26.74
C PRO A 2 -72.54 -37.17 26.56
N LYS A 3 -71.22 -36.93 26.57
CA LYS A 3 -70.42 -35.67 26.46
C LYS A 3 -69.21 -35.95 25.52
N PRO A 4 -68.35 -34.98 25.13
CA PRO A 4 -68.36 -33.51 25.31
C PRO A 4 -68.42 -32.81 23.91
N LEU A 5 -67.67 -31.79 23.42
CA LEU A 5 -66.59 -30.85 23.85
C LEU A 5 -66.52 -29.64 22.83
N ILE A 6 -65.49 -28.77 22.92
CA ILE A 6 -65.04 -27.73 21.95
C ILE A 6 -65.76 -26.36 22.04
N ILE A 7 -65.07 -25.31 21.52
CA ILE A 7 -65.37 -23.86 21.45
C ILE A 7 -64.84 -23.11 22.70
N ALA A 8 -64.13 -21.98 22.64
CA ALA A 8 -63.89 -20.96 21.59
C ALA A 8 -62.43 -20.41 21.67
N ALA A 9 -61.97 -19.38 20.92
CA ALA A 9 -62.17 -18.89 19.54
C ALA A 9 -61.50 -17.50 19.42
N SER A 10 -61.04 -17.09 18.21
CA SER A 10 -61.01 -15.69 17.70
C SER A 10 -60.43 -15.64 16.29
N VAL A 11 -60.91 -14.73 15.44
CA VAL A 11 -60.61 -14.64 14.00
C VAL A 11 -60.33 -13.19 13.57
N LEU A 12 -59.64 -13.03 12.44
CA LEU A 12 -59.31 -11.79 11.73
C LEU A 12 -60.46 -10.76 11.66
N ALA A 13 -60.06 -9.49 11.59
CA ALA A 13 -60.82 -8.45 10.90
C ALA A 13 -59.98 -7.90 9.73
N PHE A 14 -60.63 -7.62 8.60
CA PHE A 14 -60.03 -7.05 7.39
C PHE A 14 -60.97 -5.96 6.87
N ALA A 15 -60.45 -4.79 6.49
CA ALA A 15 -61.23 -3.73 5.87
C ALA A 15 -60.37 -2.95 4.87
N LEU A 16 -60.81 -2.92 3.61
CA LEU A 16 -60.18 -2.17 2.53
C LEU A 16 -61.30 -1.70 1.60
N THR A 17 -61.51 -0.38 1.53
CA THR A 17 -62.49 0.25 0.64
C THR A 17 -61.82 0.69 -0.66
N ALA A 18 -62.55 0.59 -1.77
CA ALA A 18 -62.09 0.97 -3.10
C ALA A 18 -62.92 2.15 -3.64
N SER A 19 -62.27 3.00 -4.44
CA SER A 19 -62.89 4.04 -5.27
C SER A 19 -62.23 4.04 -6.66
N ALA A 20 -62.95 4.54 -7.66
CA ALA A 20 -62.85 3.98 -9.02
C ALA A 20 -61.97 4.75 -10.03
N PHE A 21 -61.73 4.03 -11.14
CA PHE A 21 -61.07 4.41 -12.39
C PHE A 21 -61.33 5.83 -12.92
N THR A 22 -60.27 6.42 -13.47
CA THR A 22 -60.26 6.85 -14.89
C THR A 22 -58.99 6.31 -15.55
N ALA A 23 -59.02 6.04 -16.86
CA ALA A 23 -57.90 5.43 -17.59
C ALA A 23 -57.73 6.07 -18.98
N LEU A 24 -56.48 6.27 -19.41
CA LEU A 24 -55.96 6.52 -20.77
C LEU A 24 -54.50 7.05 -20.67
N PRO A 25 -53.65 6.92 -21.71
CA PRO A 25 -53.40 5.76 -22.58
C PRO A 25 -52.02 5.13 -22.31
N ALA A 26 -51.70 4.00 -22.93
CA ALA A 26 -50.38 3.38 -22.82
C ALA A 26 -49.37 4.00 -23.83
N PRO A 27 -48.18 4.47 -23.39
CA PRO A 27 -47.09 4.82 -24.30
C PRO A 27 -46.34 3.56 -24.76
N SER A 28 -45.93 3.55 -26.03
CA SER A 28 -45.28 2.44 -26.72
C SER A 28 -43.87 2.11 -26.20
N GLU A 29 -43.34 0.95 -26.61
CA GLU A 29 -42.00 0.46 -26.24
C GLU A 29 -40.88 1.48 -26.55
N GLY A 30 -40.38 2.15 -25.51
CA GLY A 30 -39.29 3.11 -25.60
C GLY A 30 -38.08 2.67 -24.77
N ARG A 31 -36.96 2.41 -25.46
CA ARG A 31 -35.62 2.05 -24.91
C ARG A 31 -35.41 2.45 -23.44
N ARG A 32 -35.40 1.45 -22.54
CA ARG A 32 -34.88 1.59 -21.17
C ARG A 32 -33.37 1.80 -21.20
N TYR A 33 -32.92 3.04 -21.45
CA TYR A 33 -31.57 3.46 -21.08
C TYR A 33 -31.48 3.51 -19.55
N ALA A 34 -31.14 2.36 -18.96
CA ALA A 34 -30.75 2.26 -17.57
C ALA A 34 -29.44 3.04 -17.38
N ALA A 35 -29.55 4.34 -17.11
CA ALA A 35 -28.44 5.20 -16.74
C ALA A 35 -27.88 4.71 -15.39
N ALA A 36 -26.95 3.77 -15.46
CA ALA A 36 -26.22 3.26 -14.31
C ALA A 36 -25.33 4.38 -13.76
N ALA A 37 -25.93 5.25 -12.93
CA ALA A 37 -25.26 6.31 -12.22
C ALA A 37 -24.22 5.69 -11.27
N ALA A 38 -23.01 5.50 -11.78
CA ALA A 38 -21.88 4.99 -11.02
C ALA A 38 -21.56 5.99 -9.91
N ALA A 39 -22.13 5.75 -8.72
CA ALA A 39 -21.93 6.55 -7.52
C ALA A 39 -20.48 6.40 -7.05
N ALA A 40 -19.58 7.14 -7.71
CA ALA A 40 -18.18 7.26 -7.37
C ALA A 40 -18.09 7.83 -5.95
N ARG A 41 -17.91 6.94 -4.96
CA ARG A 41 -17.78 7.29 -3.55
C ARG A 41 -16.64 8.30 -3.41
N ALA A 42 -16.99 9.57 -3.26
CA ALA A 42 -16.03 10.65 -3.11
C ALA A 42 -15.12 10.34 -1.92
N GLN A 43 -13.82 10.22 -2.18
CA GLN A 43 -12.85 9.98 -1.10
C GLN A 43 -12.90 11.19 -0.16
N PRO A 44 -13.13 11.02 1.16
CA PRO A 44 -13.27 12.15 2.06
C PRO A 44 -12.01 13.02 2.00
N ALA A 45 -12.15 14.34 1.88
CA ALA A 45 -11.05 15.25 1.51
C ALA A 45 -9.80 15.22 2.43
N ARG A 46 -9.92 14.61 3.62
CA ARG A 46 -8.82 14.27 4.55
C ARG A 46 -7.82 13.27 3.96
N PHE A 47 -8.27 12.38 3.06
CA PHE A 47 -7.49 11.33 2.42
C PHE A 47 -6.91 11.73 1.05
N THR A 48 -7.39 12.82 0.45
CA THR A 48 -6.80 13.35 -0.78
C THR A 48 -5.50 14.10 -0.45
N PRO A 49 -4.34 13.74 -1.03
CA PRO A 49 -3.11 14.51 -0.84
C PRO A 49 -3.27 15.97 -1.30
N PRO A 50 -2.31 16.86 -0.99
CA PRO A 50 -2.16 18.11 -1.73
C PRO A 50 -2.02 17.85 -3.24
N PRO A 51 -2.26 18.83 -4.11
CA PRO A 51 -1.88 18.76 -5.52
C PRO A 51 -0.38 18.44 -5.67
N ALA A 52 -0.02 17.76 -6.77
CA ALA A 52 1.37 17.48 -7.13
C ALA A 52 2.21 18.78 -7.12
N PRO A 53 3.41 18.78 -6.52
CA PRO A 53 4.33 19.91 -6.65
C PRO A 53 4.59 20.21 -8.13
N THR A 54 4.31 21.43 -8.55
CA THR A 54 4.56 21.90 -9.93
C THR A 54 6.05 22.16 -10.11
N GLY A 55 6.57 21.76 -11.29
CA GLY A 55 8.00 21.69 -11.55
C GLY A 55 8.69 20.70 -10.61
N LEU A 56 8.59 19.40 -10.92
CA LEU A 56 9.48 18.40 -10.32
C LEU A 56 10.89 18.59 -10.90
N ASP A 57 11.91 18.40 -10.08
CA ASP A 57 13.30 18.44 -10.57
C ASP A 57 13.61 17.11 -11.29
N PRO A 58 14.48 17.08 -12.32
CA PRO A 58 14.95 15.82 -12.88
C PRO A 58 15.76 15.05 -11.83
N ASN A 59 15.70 13.71 -11.85
CA ASN A 59 16.49 12.88 -10.94
C ASN A 59 18.00 13.06 -11.23
N PRO A 60 18.79 13.65 -10.30
CA PRO A 60 20.22 13.93 -10.50
C PRO A 60 21.13 12.72 -10.20
N CYS A 61 20.54 11.60 -9.76
CA CYS A 61 21.21 10.36 -9.42
C CYS A 61 21.24 9.35 -10.56
N ILE A 62 20.36 9.46 -11.56
CA ILE A 62 20.48 8.73 -12.84
C ILE A 62 21.41 9.45 -13.84
N ASP A 63 21.55 10.77 -13.73
CA ASP A 63 22.49 11.57 -14.52
C ASP A 63 23.97 11.16 -14.21
N PRO A 64 24.78 10.77 -15.21
CA PRO A 64 26.15 10.31 -14.98
C PRO A 64 27.14 11.36 -14.47
N LEU A 65 26.91 12.65 -14.72
CA LEU A 65 27.79 13.76 -14.30
C LEU A 65 27.41 14.24 -12.91
N GLN A 66 26.11 14.40 -12.64
CA GLN A 66 25.60 14.80 -11.33
C GLN A 66 25.81 13.69 -10.29
N ARG A 67 25.54 12.41 -10.62
CA ARG A 67 25.80 11.26 -9.72
C ARG A 67 27.26 11.19 -9.27
N LYS A 68 28.23 11.53 -10.14
CA LYS A 68 29.66 11.59 -9.77
C LYS A 68 29.94 12.59 -8.64
N ARG A 69 29.14 13.66 -8.52
CA ARG A 69 29.26 14.70 -7.47
C ARG A 69 28.36 14.47 -6.26
N LEU A 70 27.51 13.44 -6.27
CA LEU A 70 26.48 13.21 -5.25
C LEU A 70 26.66 11.89 -4.46
N TYR A 71 26.10 11.89 -3.26
CA TYR A 71 25.85 10.72 -2.41
C TYR A 71 24.37 10.37 -2.51
N CYS A 72 24.04 9.60 -3.56
CA CYS A 72 22.68 9.16 -3.86
C CYS A 72 22.28 7.90 -3.06
N PRO A 73 20.99 7.77 -2.66
CA PRO A 73 20.45 6.52 -2.14
C PRO A 73 20.19 5.50 -3.26
N ASP A 74 19.95 4.25 -2.86
CA ASP A 74 19.56 3.12 -3.71
C ASP A 74 18.80 2.13 -2.81
N LEU A 75 17.51 1.94 -3.06
CA LEU A 75 16.55 1.29 -2.14
C LEU A 75 16.13 -0.08 -2.66
N VAL A 76 16.79 -1.12 -2.17
CA VAL A 76 16.42 -2.49 -2.49
C VAL A 76 15.35 -3.01 -1.53
N MET A 77 14.26 -3.53 -2.10
CA MET A 77 13.30 -4.32 -1.35
C MET A 77 13.90 -5.71 -1.08
N LYS A 78 13.91 -6.13 0.19
CA LYS A 78 14.30 -7.50 0.57
C LYS A 78 13.19 -8.48 0.17
N ARG A 79 13.59 -9.67 -0.30
CA ARG A 79 12.67 -10.80 -0.58
C ARG A 79 11.67 -11.00 0.57
N PRO A 80 10.35 -11.12 0.30
CA PRO A 80 9.35 -11.33 1.33
C PRO A 80 9.64 -12.57 2.19
N PHE A 81 9.43 -12.47 3.49
CA PHE A 81 9.84 -13.49 4.48
C PHE A 81 8.77 -13.76 5.54
N GLY A 82 8.89 -14.89 6.26
CA GLY A 82 7.98 -15.25 7.35
C GLY A 82 6.52 -15.40 6.92
N LEU A 83 6.27 -16.05 5.78
CA LEU A 83 4.94 -16.14 5.18
C LEU A 83 4.03 -17.11 5.92
N TYR A 84 2.82 -16.67 6.27
CA TYR A 84 1.77 -17.49 6.87
C TYR A 84 0.36 -17.03 6.44
N VAL A 85 -0.62 -17.93 6.52
CA VAL A 85 -2.04 -17.60 6.26
C VAL A 85 -2.68 -17.09 7.55
N ASP A 86 -3.41 -15.98 7.43
CA ASP A 86 -4.26 -15.41 8.46
C ASP A 86 -5.72 -15.41 7.99
N ALA A 87 -6.58 -16.11 8.72
CA ALA A 87 -8.02 -16.19 8.51
C ALA A 87 -8.84 -15.49 9.62
N ARG A 88 -8.16 -14.74 10.50
CA ARG A 88 -8.75 -14.09 11.68
C ARG A 88 -8.88 -12.58 11.52
N THR A 89 -7.89 -11.90 10.93
CA THR A 89 -7.92 -10.42 10.75
C THR A 89 -9.10 -9.95 9.88
N GLN A 90 -9.59 -10.79 8.97
CA GLN A 90 -10.84 -10.56 8.22
C GLN A 90 -11.61 -11.87 8.10
N PRO A 91 -12.70 -12.07 8.86
CA PRO A 91 -13.53 -13.27 8.77
C PRO A 91 -13.99 -13.56 7.34
N GLY A 92 -13.94 -14.83 6.94
CA GLY A 92 -14.28 -15.26 5.58
C GLY A 92 -13.25 -14.93 4.50
N ARG A 93 -12.08 -14.35 4.84
CA ARG A 93 -10.95 -14.11 3.92
C ARG A 93 -9.73 -14.92 4.33
N LEU A 94 -8.91 -15.29 3.34
CA LEU A 94 -7.57 -15.84 3.56
C LEU A 94 -6.53 -14.79 3.18
N LEU A 95 -5.83 -14.26 4.17
CA LEU A 95 -4.80 -13.23 3.98
C LEU A 95 -3.42 -13.90 4.06
N LEU A 96 -2.67 -13.91 2.96
CA LEU A 96 -1.29 -14.37 2.98
C LEU A 96 -0.40 -13.22 3.48
N ARG A 97 0.08 -13.33 4.71
CA ARG A 97 0.96 -12.35 5.34
C ARG A 97 2.41 -12.55 4.91
N ALA A 98 3.17 -11.45 4.83
CA ALA A 98 4.61 -11.49 4.60
C ALA A 98 5.33 -10.29 5.24
N GLY A 99 6.45 -10.55 5.90
CA GLY A 99 7.39 -9.52 6.35
C GLY A 99 8.29 -9.04 5.22
N ASN A 100 8.87 -7.85 5.36
CA ASN A 100 9.77 -7.26 4.38
C ASN A 100 10.74 -6.25 5.00
N SER A 101 11.61 -5.70 4.17
CA SER A 101 12.57 -4.68 4.52
C SER A 101 12.87 -3.82 3.30
N ILE A 102 12.90 -2.49 3.48
CA ILE A 102 13.55 -1.59 2.52
C ILE A 102 14.94 -1.33 3.07
N ASP A 103 15.98 -1.70 2.31
CA ASP A 103 17.38 -1.52 2.68
C ASP A 103 18.00 -0.44 1.77
N ASN A 104 18.72 0.54 2.33
CA ASN A 104 19.48 1.49 1.52
C ASN A 104 20.90 0.96 1.28
N ILE A 105 21.25 0.68 0.02
CA ILE A 105 22.59 0.26 -0.43
C ILE A 105 23.35 1.38 -1.16
N GLY A 106 22.76 2.57 -1.27
CA GLY A 106 23.34 3.72 -1.93
C GLY A 106 24.48 4.37 -1.14
N ALA A 107 25.15 5.33 -1.79
CA ALA A 107 26.27 6.06 -1.21
C ALA A 107 25.84 7.20 -0.26
N GLY A 108 24.54 7.49 -0.15
CA GLY A 108 23.97 8.49 0.76
C GLY A 108 22.54 8.15 1.22
N PRO A 109 22.00 8.90 2.18
CA PRO A 109 20.71 8.61 2.81
C PRO A 109 19.52 8.96 1.91
N ALA A 110 18.42 8.23 2.09
CA ALA A 110 17.12 8.54 1.49
C ALA A 110 16.37 9.63 2.31
N GLU A 111 17.01 10.78 2.53
CA GLU A 111 16.54 11.81 3.46
C GLU A 111 15.42 12.69 2.86
N LEU A 112 14.25 12.69 3.51
CA LEU A 112 13.06 13.45 3.14
C LEU A 112 12.69 14.51 4.19
N HIS A 113 12.55 15.76 3.74
CA HIS A 113 12.13 16.92 4.53
C HIS A 113 10.64 17.19 4.29
N GLY A 114 9.79 16.69 5.18
CA GLY A 114 8.36 16.97 5.17
C GLY A 114 8.06 18.38 5.68
N VAL A 115 7.22 19.12 4.96
CA VAL A 115 6.61 20.37 5.43
C VAL A 115 5.09 20.28 5.25
N ARG A 116 4.33 20.57 6.33
CA ARG A 116 2.87 20.42 6.36
C ARG A 116 2.18 21.31 5.33
N ARG A 117 1.11 20.77 4.73
CA ARG A 117 0.25 21.45 3.73
C ARG A 117 -1.25 21.20 3.89
N LYS A 118 -1.64 20.10 4.54
CA LYS A 118 -3.02 19.85 5.03
C LYS A 118 -2.93 19.19 6.42
N ALA A 119 -4.05 19.11 7.14
CA ALA A 119 -4.12 18.56 8.50
C ALA A 119 -3.34 17.23 8.67
N SER A 120 -3.48 16.28 7.75
CA SER A 120 -2.80 14.97 7.79
C SER A 120 -1.71 14.78 6.73
N TRP A 121 -1.28 15.83 6.02
CA TRP A 121 -0.37 15.72 4.87
C TRP A 121 0.79 16.73 4.87
N MET A 122 1.98 16.24 4.54
CA MET A 122 3.14 17.04 4.18
C MET A 122 3.54 16.78 2.73
N VAL A 123 4.03 17.83 2.04
CA VAL A 123 4.87 17.66 0.85
C VAL A 123 6.29 17.42 1.35
N ALA A 124 6.99 16.44 0.78
CA ALA A 124 8.37 16.14 1.15
C ALA A 124 9.35 16.56 0.05
N TRP A 125 10.47 17.12 0.47
CA TRP A 125 11.60 17.47 -0.39
C TRP A 125 12.76 16.55 -0.08
N GLN A 126 13.35 15.90 -1.09
CA GLN A 126 14.52 15.06 -0.83
C GLN A 126 15.78 15.91 -0.69
N ARG A 127 16.65 15.52 0.24
CA ARG A 127 17.99 16.06 0.39
C ARG A 127 19.00 15.03 -0.10
N ILE A 128 19.90 15.46 -0.98
CA ILE A 128 20.99 14.62 -1.50
C ILE A 128 22.31 15.35 -1.17
N TYR A 129 23.22 14.67 -0.49
CA TYR A 129 24.48 15.25 -0.06
C TYR A 129 25.50 15.26 -1.21
N ARG A 130 26.37 16.27 -1.26
CA ARG A 130 27.42 16.34 -2.29
C ARG A 130 28.75 15.79 -1.77
N ARG A 131 29.65 15.44 -2.71
CA ARG A 131 31.01 14.97 -2.42
C ARG A 131 31.99 16.12 -2.14
N ASP A 132 31.74 17.28 -2.73
CA ASP A 132 32.45 18.55 -2.48
C ASP A 132 31.91 19.32 -1.25
N GLY A 133 31.03 18.69 -0.47
CA GLY A 133 30.46 19.27 0.75
C GLY A 133 29.08 19.90 0.54
N GLY A 134 28.33 20.02 1.63
CA GLY A 134 26.95 20.50 1.58
C GLY A 134 25.99 19.53 0.87
N ARG A 135 24.96 20.08 0.23
CA ARG A 135 23.75 19.36 -0.15
C ARG A 135 22.94 20.07 -1.23
N VAL A 136 22.21 19.31 -2.04
CA VAL A 136 21.10 19.80 -2.87
C VAL A 136 19.76 19.42 -2.22
N ARG A 137 18.70 20.15 -2.57
CA ARG A 137 17.31 19.86 -2.20
C ARG A 137 16.50 19.77 -3.48
N VAL A 138 15.85 18.64 -3.73
CA VAL A 138 15.09 18.37 -4.96
C VAL A 138 13.60 18.17 -4.68
N ARG A 139 12.78 18.59 -5.65
CA ARG A 139 11.33 18.46 -5.72
C ARG A 139 10.98 17.12 -6.33
N THR A 140 10.43 16.22 -5.51
CA THR A 140 10.05 14.88 -5.94
C THR A 140 8.53 14.67 -5.79
N ARG A 141 8.05 13.45 -6.08
CA ARG A 141 6.63 13.08 -5.89
C ARG A 141 6.30 12.71 -4.43
N ALA A 142 7.23 12.88 -3.49
CA ALA A 142 7.10 12.40 -2.12
C ALA A 142 6.09 13.21 -1.28
N TYR A 143 5.29 12.46 -0.52
CA TYR A 143 4.41 12.98 0.52
C TYR A 143 4.61 12.22 1.81
N LEU A 144 4.34 12.88 2.93
CA LEU A 144 4.16 12.21 4.22
C LEU A 144 2.69 12.27 4.61
N TYR A 145 2.12 11.13 5.02
CA TYR A 145 0.76 11.02 5.51
C TYR A 145 0.74 10.60 6.99
N PHE A 146 -0.11 11.24 7.79
CA PHE A 146 -0.27 10.94 9.22
C PHE A 146 -1.22 9.77 9.44
N LYS A 147 -0.69 8.54 9.35
CA LYS A 147 -1.46 7.30 9.25
C LYS A 147 -1.50 6.50 10.56
N ARG A 148 -2.67 5.95 10.93
CA ARG A 148 -2.77 4.92 11.99
C ARG A 148 -1.94 3.67 11.58
N ALA A 149 -1.18 3.12 12.53
CA ALA A 149 -0.34 1.94 12.32
C ALA A 149 -0.23 1.12 13.62
N HIS A 150 0.93 0.49 13.87
CA HIS A 150 1.22 -0.26 15.09
C HIS A 150 1.04 0.59 16.37
N LEU A 151 0.79 -0.12 17.49
CA LEU A 151 0.54 0.41 18.82
C LEU A 151 -0.73 1.29 18.91
N GLY A 152 -1.69 1.13 17.99
CA GLY A 152 -2.88 1.98 17.85
C GLY A 152 -2.62 3.43 17.38
N LEU A 153 -1.38 3.92 17.53
CA LEU A 153 -0.95 5.29 17.27
C LEU A 153 -0.95 5.67 15.78
N ARG A 154 -1.04 6.99 15.54
CA ARG A 154 -0.80 7.62 14.22
C ARG A 154 0.66 8.09 14.12
N TRP A 155 1.21 8.03 12.92
CA TRP A 155 2.62 8.28 12.63
C TRP A 155 2.77 9.02 11.31
N TRP A 156 3.70 9.96 11.22
CA TRP A 156 4.11 10.53 9.93
C TRP A 156 4.90 9.51 9.14
N LYS A 157 4.36 9.08 7.98
CA LYS A 157 4.94 8.01 7.16
C LYS A 157 5.03 8.42 5.70
N VAL A 158 6.11 8.00 5.03
CA VAL A 158 6.28 8.19 3.58
C VAL A 158 5.16 7.46 2.85
N TRP A 159 4.38 8.21 2.07
CA TRP A 159 3.22 7.72 1.35
C TRP A 159 3.63 7.03 0.05
N ARG A 160 2.97 5.92 -0.30
CA ARG A 160 3.27 5.07 -1.48
C ARG A 160 4.71 4.54 -1.57
N ALA A 161 5.44 4.55 -0.45
CA ALA A 161 6.80 4.03 -0.35
C ALA A 161 6.94 2.51 -0.53
N ALA A 162 5.83 1.78 -0.64
CA ALA A 162 5.82 0.38 -1.08
C ALA A 162 4.53 0.05 -1.86
N ARG A 163 4.57 -1.04 -2.65
CA ARG A 163 3.38 -1.72 -3.20
C ARG A 163 3.58 -3.22 -3.17
N PHE A 164 2.54 -3.94 -2.78
CA PHE A 164 2.53 -5.41 -2.68
C PHE A 164 1.68 -5.95 -3.83
N GLU A 165 2.19 -6.94 -4.55
CA GLU A 165 1.59 -7.44 -5.79
C GLU A 165 1.61 -8.98 -5.80
N LEU A 166 0.54 -9.60 -6.27
CA LEU A 166 0.47 -11.03 -6.51
C LEU A 166 0.32 -11.27 -8.01
N TRP A 167 1.30 -11.95 -8.61
CA TRP A 167 1.32 -12.26 -10.03
C TRP A 167 1.08 -13.75 -10.27
N ARG A 168 0.17 -14.12 -11.17
CA ARG A 168 0.00 -15.51 -11.61
C ARG A 168 1.22 -15.94 -12.44
N LEU A 169 1.72 -17.15 -12.20
CA LEU A 169 2.82 -17.74 -12.97
C LEU A 169 2.29 -18.79 -13.96
N ASP A 170 2.89 -18.85 -15.15
CA ASP A 170 2.75 -20.00 -16.05
C ASP A 170 3.68 -21.17 -15.66
N GLN A 171 3.54 -22.31 -16.35
CA GLN A 171 4.38 -23.50 -16.14
C GLN A 171 5.89 -23.24 -16.34
N ARG A 172 6.26 -22.22 -17.12
CA ARG A 172 7.65 -21.81 -17.40
C ARG A 172 8.16 -20.74 -16.43
N GLY A 173 7.36 -20.38 -15.42
CA GLY A 173 7.65 -19.39 -14.39
C GLY A 173 7.44 -17.93 -14.80
N ARG A 174 6.88 -17.64 -15.98
CA ARG A 174 6.61 -16.27 -16.42
C ARG A 174 5.42 -15.70 -15.64
N ALA A 175 5.58 -14.51 -15.08
CA ALA A 175 4.48 -13.74 -14.51
C ALA A 175 3.58 -13.22 -15.64
N THR A 176 2.31 -13.66 -15.69
CA THR A 176 1.40 -13.36 -16.80
C THR A 176 0.45 -12.21 -16.50
N VAL A 177 -0.03 -12.09 -15.25
CA VAL A 177 -0.98 -11.04 -14.84
C VAL A 177 -0.90 -10.77 -13.33
N ARG A 178 -0.96 -9.48 -12.93
CA ARG A 178 -1.14 -9.03 -11.54
C ARG A 178 -2.59 -9.28 -11.13
N VAL A 179 -2.84 -10.27 -10.28
CA VAL A 179 -4.20 -10.70 -9.89
C VAL A 179 -4.73 -10.00 -8.64
N ARG A 180 -3.84 -9.53 -7.76
CA ARG A 180 -4.16 -8.85 -6.50
C ARG A 180 -3.07 -7.86 -6.11
N VAL A 181 -3.41 -6.89 -5.28
CA VAL A 181 -2.48 -6.02 -4.56
C VAL A 181 -2.79 -6.01 -3.05
N GLY A 182 -1.80 -5.72 -2.22
CA GLY A 182 -1.97 -5.58 -0.77
C GLY A 182 -2.22 -4.13 -0.33
N PRO A 183 -2.87 -3.89 0.83
CA PRO A 183 -3.17 -2.54 1.32
C PRO A 183 -1.95 -1.78 1.87
N LYS A 184 -0.82 -2.47 2.09
CA LYS A 184 0.39 -1.87 2.65
C LYS A 184 1.11 -0.98 1.65
N VAL A 185 1.01 0.33 1.87
CA VAL A 185 1.63 1.34 0.98
C VAL A 185 2.53 2.39 1.65
N SER A 186 2.59 2.47 2.98
CA SER A 186 3.34 3.54 3.68
C SER A 186 4.42 3.02 4.65
N TYR A 187 5.62 3.61 4.60
CA TYR A 187 6.79 3.25 5.41
C TYR A 187 7.22 4.35 6.38
N CYS A 188 8.05 4.00 7.36
CA CYS A 188 8.60 5.03 8.24
C CYS A 188 9.77 5.73 7.58
N PHE A 189 10.70 4.98 6.98
CA PHE A 189 12.04 5.47 6.61
C PHE A 189 12.77 5.93 7.86
N ARG A 190 13.43 4.95 8.47
CA ARG A 190 14.25 5.06 9.67
C ARG A 190 15.42 4.08 9.61
N ASP A 191 16.36 4.25 10.51
CA ASP A 191 17.48 3.37 10.77
C ASP A 191 17.11 2.35 11.84
N LEU A 192 16.27 1.35 11.50
CA LEU A 192 15.82 0.33 12.46
C LEU A 192 16.89 -0.75 12.71
N ARG A 193 17.57 -1.22 11.66
CA ARG A 193 18.66 -2.19 11.80
C ARG A 193 19.70 -2.02 10.70
N ARG A 194 20.98 -1.99 11.09
CA ARG A 194 22.13 -1.95 10.18
C ARG A 194 22.40 -3.34 9.60
N THR A 195 21.63 -3.72 8.58
CA THR A 195 21.72 -5.07 7.99
C THR A 195 22.88 -5.22 7.00
N ARG A 196 23.45 -4.11 6.51
CA ARG A 196 24.50 -4.08 5.49
C ARG A 196 25.63 -3.12 5.89
N PRO A 197 26.33 -3.35 7.02
CA PRO A 197 27.34 -2.42 7.56
C PRO A 197 28.54 -2.17 6.63
N TRP A 198 28.74 -3.02 5.61
CA TRP A 198 29.78 -2.88 4.59
C TRP A 198 29.46 -1.83 3.50
N VAL A 199 28.24 -1.26 3.48
CA VAL A 199 27.91 -0.17 2.55
C VAL A 199 28.74 1.06 2.90
N MET A 200 29.36 1.68 1.90
CA MET A 200 30.23 2.85 2.06
C MET A 200 29.50 3.97 2.82
N ARG A 201 30.18 4.57 3.82
CA ARG A 201 29.63 5.60 4.73
C ARG A 201 28.42 5.14 5.56
N SER A 202 28.22 3.83 5.78
CA SER A 202 27.19 3.34 6.71
C SER A 202 27.49 3.76 8.15
N PRO A 203 26.67 4.60 8.81
CA PRO A 203 26.93 5.06 10.16
C PRO A 203 26.78 3.92 11.17
N GLN A 204 27.60 3.92 12.22
CA GLN A 204 27.60 2.89 13.27
C GLN A 204 26.32 2.94 14.12
N THR A 205 25.84 4.15 14.40
CA THR A 205 24.60 4.47 15.12
C THR A 205 23.48 4.91 14.16
N PRO A 206 22.20 4.81 14.55
CA PRO A 206 21.10 5.29 13.72
C PRO A 206 21.09 6.82 13.65
N VAL A 207 20.92 7.37 12.44
CA VAL A 207 20.81 8.81 12.18
C VAL A 207 19.34 9.23 12.10
N TYR A 208 18.49 8.37 11.54
CA TYR A 208 17.05 8.60 11.41
C TYR A 208 16.30 7.72 12.42
N PRO A 209 15.76 8.28 13.53
CA PRO A 209 15.08 7.53 14.57
C PRO A 209 13.66 7.09 14.15
N ALA A 210 12.87 6.58 15.09
CA ALA A 210 11.45 6.31 14.83
C ALA A 210 10.69 7.57 14.40
N CYS A 211 9.72 7.39 13.50
CA CYS A 211 8.87 8.45 12.97
C CYS A 211 8.14 9.21 14.08
N SER A 212 7.90 10.51 13.86
CA SER A 212 7.10 11.31 14.78
C SER A 212 5.63 10.84 14.84
N THR A 213 5.11 10.73 16.05
CA THR A 213 3.70 10.54 16.40
C THR A 213 2.95 11.85 16.61
N ASP A 214 3.64 13.00 16.62
CA ASP A 214 3.07 14.30 16.94
C ASP A 214 2.03 14.74 15.87
N PRO A 215 0.75 14.92 16.24
CA PRO A 215 -0.28 15.39 15.32
C PRO A 215 -0.09 16.85 14.90
N GLN A 216 0.72 17.67 15.58
CA GLN A 216 0.91 19.11 15.32
C GLN A 216 2.21 19.48 14.59
N ALA A 217 3.19 18.57 14.48
CA ALA A 217 4.47 18.76 13.81
C ALA A 217 4.36 19.48 12.44
N GLN A 218 4.87 20.70 12.33
CA GLN A 218 4.81 21.46 11.07
C GLN A 218 5.89 21.04 10.07
N ARG A 219 6.96 20.40 10.55
CA ARG A 219 8.06 19.82 9.77
C ARG A 219 8.48 18.51 10.41
N VAL A 220 8.91 17.53 9.62
CA VAL A 220 9.61 16.32 10.08
C VAL A 220 10.71 15.94 9.10
N THR A 221 11.78 15.29 9.58
CA THR A 221 12.78 14.63 8.72
C THR A 221 12.63 13.13 8.88
N LEU A 222 12.54 12.41 7.77
CA LEU A 222 12.54 10.94 7.71
C LEU A 222 13.68 10.50 6.78
N GLY A 223 14.15 9.25 6.90
CA GLY A 223 15.16 8.72 5.99
C GLY A 223 15.73 7.38 6.42
N THR A 224 16.48 6.73 5.53
CA THR A 224 17.26 5.54 5.87
C THR A 224 18.69 5.73 5.37
N SER A 225 19.65 5.56 6.27
CA SER A 225 21.09 5.71 6.06
C SER A 225 21.67 4.59 5.20
N PRO A 226 22.80 4.81 4.52
CA PRO A 226 23.55 3.75 3.85
C PRO A 226 23.78 2.54 4.78
N GLY A 227 23.49 1.34 4.31
CA GLY A 227 23.66 0.10 5.07
C GLY A 227 22.58 -0.21 6.13
N TRP A 228 21.58 0.65 6.29
CA TRP A 228 20.46 0.48 7.21
C TRP A 228 19.16 0.05 6.50
N SER A 229 18.23 -0.46 7.30
CA SER A 229 16.96 -1.04 6.88
C SER A 229 15.79 -0.57 7.76
N ASP A 230 14.63 -0.29 7.16
CA ASP A 230 13.34 -0.16 7.86
C ASP A 230 12.54 -1.47 7.71
N ILE A 231 12.81 -2.43 8.61
CA ILE A 231 12.23 -3.78 8.61
C ILE A 231 10.80 -3.76 9.18
N TYR A 232 9.84 -4.39 8.50
CA TYR A 232 8.50 -4.63 9.02
C TYR A 232 8.19 -6.15 9.04
N PRO A 233 7.86 -6.75 10.20
CA PRO A 233 7.50 -8.16 10.29
C PRO A 233 6.08 -8.44 9.76
N PRO A 234 5.74 -9.70 9.42
CA PRO A 234 4.43 -10.05 8.84
C PRO A 234 3.24 -9.81 9.78
N THR A 235 3.51 -9.71 11.08
CA THR A 235 2.51 -9.47 12.14
C THR A 235 1.99 -8.04 12.17
N TYR A 236 2.69 -7.06 11.57
CA TYR A 236 2.23 -5.67 11.57
C TYR A 236 0.92 -5.49 10.78
N PRO A 237 0.16 -4.41 11.03
CA PRO A 237 -1.01 -4.07 10.23
C PRO A 237 -0.69 -4.02 8.72
N GLU A 238 -1.67 -4.42 7.91
CA GLU A 238 -1.66 -4.36 6.43
C GLU A 238 -0.64 -5.27 5.71
N GLN A 239 0.22 -6.01 6.44
CA GLN A 239 1.32 -6.81 5.88
C GLN A 239 0.88 -8.11 5.18
N TRP A 240 -0.03 -8.01 4.22
CA TRP A 240 -0.65 -9.14 3.53
C TRP A 240 -1.12 -8.81 2.11
N ILE A 241 -1.41 -9.88 1.35
CA ILE A 241 -2.29 -9.83 0.17
C ILE A 241 -3.44 -10.83 0.40
N ASP A 242 -4.66 -10.45 0.05
CA ASP A 242 -5.82 -11.33 0.06
C ASP A 242 -5.70 -12.40 -1.04
N VAL A 243 -5.67 -13.67 -0.64
CA VAL A 243 -5.51 -14.85 -1.51
C VAL A 243 -6.77 -15.72 -1.59
N THR A 244 -7.91 -15.21 -1.10
CA THR A 244 -9.18 -15.94 -1.06
C THR A 244 -9.59 -16.45 -2.46
N GLY A 245 -9.83 -17.76 -2.57
CA GLY A 245 -10.23 -18.43 -3.81
C GLY A 245 -9.14 -18.56 -4.88
N LEU A 246 -7.87 -18.32 -4.56
CA LEU A 246 -6.76 -18.45 -5.52
C LEU A 246 -6.07 -19.82 -5.41
N HIS A 247 -5.82 -20.43 -6.57
CA HIS A 247 -5.19 -21.76 -6.70
C HIS A 247 -4.08 -21.72 -7.77
N GLY A 248 -3.00 -22.49 -7.56
CA GLY A 248 -1.88 -22.61 -8.50
C GLY A 248 -0.61 -21.88 -8.05
N CYS A 249 0.28 -21.57 -9.01
CA CYS A 249 1.58 -20.94 -8.74
C CYS A 249 1.54 -19.41 -8.94
N PHE A 250 2.13 -18.68 -8.00
CA PHE A 250 2.18 -17.22 -8.00
C PHE A 250 3.55 -16.70 -7.58
N ALA A 251 3.91 -15.50 -8.04
CA ALA A 251 4.93 -14.69 -7.41
C ALA A 251 4.26 -13.68 -6.47
N TYR A 252 4.61 -13.76 -5.19
CA TYR A 252 4.26 -12.79 -4.18
C TYR A 252 5.40 -11.76 -4.13
N VAL A 253 5.13 -10.53 -4.56
CA VAL A 253 6.12 -9.49 -4.90
C VAL A 253 5.94 -8.28 -3.99
N HIS A 254 7.04 -7.73 -3.51
CA HIS A 254 7.09 -6.41 -2.91
C HIS A 254 7.96 -5.48 -3.77
N VAL A 255 7.55 -4.22 -3.86
CA VAL A 255 8.26 -3.15 -4.56
C VAL A 255 8.45 -1.98 -3.59
N ALA A 256 9.69 -1.51 -3.41
CA ALA A 256 10.03 -0.25 -2.74
C ALA A 256 9.79 0.93 -3.70
N ASP A 257 9.36 2.07 -3.17
CA ASP A 257 9.00 3.30 -3.89
C ASP A 257 8.51 3.12 -5.36
N PRO A 258 7.40 2.39 -5.57
CA PRO A 258 6.81 2.07 -6.87
C PRO A 258 6.30 3.28 -7.69
N ALA A 259 6.60 4.52 -7.27
CA ALA A 259 6.25 5.75 -7.96
C ALA A 259 7.44 6.71 -8.15
N ASN A 260 8.66 6.28 -7.79
CA ASN A 260 9.91 7.04 -7.93
C ASN A 260 9.78 8.44 -7.28
N SER A 261 9.30 8.41 -6.05
CA SER A 261 9.05 9.56 -5.16
C SER A 261 10.32 10.00 -4.42
N ILE A 262 11.31 9.13 -4.34
CA ILE A 262 12.67 9.31 -3.88
C ILE A 262 13.54 9.06 -5.11
N TYR A 263 14.50 9.93 -5.35
CA TYR A 263 15.43 9.83 -6.47
C TYR A 263 16.67 9.04 -6.07
N GLU A 264 16.88 7.93 -6.77
CA GLU A 264 17.85 6.90 -6.47
C GLU A 264 18.90 6.79 -7.59
N SER A 265 20.07 6.19 -7.30
CA SER A 265 21.08 5.90 -8.31
C SER A 265 20.77 4.66 -9.17
N ASN A 266 19.73 3.92 -8.81
CA ASN A 266 19.16 2.81 -9.56
C ASN A 266 17.66 2.75 -9.24
N GLU A 267 16.83 2.66 -10.27
CA GLU A 267 15.36 2.71 -10.17
C GLU A 267 14.73 1.37 -10.62
N ARG A 268 15.55 0.29 -10.67
CA ARG A 268 15.20 -0.99 -11.32
C ARG A 268 15.36 -2.21 -10.40
N ASN A 269 16.07 -2.07 -9.29
CA ASN A 269 16.36 -3.09 -8.28
C ASN A 269 15.39 -3.04 -7.07
N ASN A 270 14.45 -2.11 -7.06
CA ASN A 270 13.47 -1.88 -5.99
C ASN A 270 12.47 -3.04 -5.79
N ARG A 271 12.52 -4.11 -6.58
CA ARG A 271 11.59 -5.27 -6.53
C ARG A 271 12.24 -6.53 -5.97
N ALA A 272 11.51 -7.26 -5.14
CA ALA A 272 11.86 -8.64 -4.78
C ALA A 272 10.62 -9.51 -4.57
N ALA A 273 10.77 -10.81 -4.82
CA ALA A 273 9.66 -11.76 -4.82
C ALA A 273 10.00 -13.10 -4.19
N VAL A 274 8.95 -13.77 -3.71
CA VAL A 274 8.95 -15.18 -3.32
C VAL A 274 7.92 -15.91 -4.16
N VAL A 275 8.27 -17.10 -4.67
CA VAL A 275 7.31 -17.98 -5.33
C VAL A 275 6.46 -18.65 -4.25
N VAL A 276 5.15 -18.67 -4.43
CA VAL A 276 4.19 -19.36 -3.56
C VAL A 276 3.25 -20.23 -4.39
N ARG A 277 2.84 -21.36 -3.81
CA ARG A 277 1.68 -22.12 -4.28
C ARG A 277 0.48 -21.72 -3.42
N LEU A 278 -0.70 -21.59 -4.03
CA LEU A 278 -1.95 -21.36 -3.35
C LEU A 278 -2.89 -22.58 -3.53
N PRO A 279 -3.63 -23.01 -2.50
CA PRO A 279 -3.61 -22.53 -1.10
C PRO A 279 -2.24 -22.73 -0.43
N TYR A 280 -1.79 -21.74 0.37
CA TYR A 280 -0.42 -21.71 0.88
C TYR A 280 -0.18 -22.73 1.99
N ARG A 281 0.97 -23.40 1.91
CA ARG A 281 1.57 -24.23 2.95
C ARG A 281 3.05 -23.87 3.07
N SER A 282 3.64 -24.05 4.26
CA SER A 282 5.09 -23.88 4.46
C SER A 282 5.89 -24.96 3.72
N GLY A 283 7.20 -24.72 3.53
CA GLY A 283 8.11 -25.67 2.87
C GLY A 283 8.16 -25.54 1.33
N PRO A 284 8.57 -26.61 0.62
CA PRO A 284 8.73 -26.59 -0.83
C PRO A 284 7.41 -26.32 -1.58
N GLN A 285 7.39 -25.29 -2.42
CA GLN A 285 6.16 -24.84 -3.10
C GLN A 285 5.83 -25.62 -4.38
N GLY A 286 6.75 -26.44 -4.90
CA GLY A 286 6.57 -27.20 -6.14
C GLY A 286 6.19 -26.32 -7.34
N CYS A 287 6.74 -25.10 -7.43
CA CYS A 287 6.41 -24.11 -8.45
C CYS A 287 7.69 -23.58 -9.14
N PRO A 288 7.63 -23.21 -10.43
CA PRO A 288 8.79 -22.71 -11.17
C PRO A 288 9.31 -21.38 -10.60
N ARG A 289 10.60 -21.10 -10.79
CA ARG A 289 11.21 -19.82 -10.41
C ARG A 289 10.54 -18.66 -11.16
N ALA A 290 10.08 -17.64 -10.43
CA ALA A 290 9.42 -16.48 -11.02
C ALA A 290 10.35 -15.69 -11.96
N LYS A 291 9.85 -15.42 -13.16
CA LYS A 291 10.37 -14.48 -14.15
C LYS A 291 9.36 -13.33 -14.21
N LEU A 292 9.61 -12.29 -13.42
CA LEU A 292 8.79 -11.08 -13.40
C LEU A 292 8.98 -10.28 -14.69
N PRO A 293 8.01 -9.44 -15.10
CA PRO A 293 8.29 -8.40 -16.08
C PRO A 293 9.38 -7.45 -15.56
N THR A 294 10.07 -6.81 -16.51
CA THR A 294 10.85 -5.59 -16.30
C THR A 294 10.04 -4.58 -15.47
N PRO A 295 10.68 -3.70 -14.68
CA PRO A 295 9.99 -2.52 -14.19
C PRO A 295 9.25 -1.80 -15.32
N GLU A 296 7.93 -1.67 -15.15
CA GLU A 296 7.23 -0.45 -15.57
C GLU A 296 8.05 0.75 -15.05
N GLY A 297 8.11 1.84 -15.83
CA GLY A 297 8.65 3.11 -15.33
C GLY A 297 7.79 3.68 -14.19
N PRO A 298 7.97 4.96 -13.79
CA PRO A 298 7.12 5.61 -12.78
C PRO A 298 5.65 5.64 -13.24
N SER A 299 4.90 4.58 -12.93
CA SER A 299 3.54 4.40 -13.42
C SER A 299 2.59 5.37 -12.71
N ALA A 300 1.68 5.96 -13.48
CA ALA A 300 0.61 6.76 -12.91
C ALA A 300 -0.10 5.89 -11.86
N PRO A 301 -0.16 6.32 -10.58
CA PRO A 301 -0.39 5.39 -9.49
C PRO A 301 -1.82 4.85 -9.57
N GLU A 302 -1.94 3.57 -9.94
CA GLU A 302 -3.09 2.73 -9.62
C GLU A 302 -3.37 2.93 -8.14
N VAL A 303 -4.40 3.73 -7.82
CA VAL A 303 -4.76 4.05 -6.46
C VAL A 303 -5.46 2.81 -5.92
N PRO A 304 -4.85 2.01 -5.02
CA PRO A 304 -5.63 1.00 -4.35
C PRO A 304 -6.74 1.76 -3.63
N PRO A 305 -8.02 1.32 -3.70
CA PRO A 305 -9.03 1.90 -2.84
C PRO A 305 -8.47 1.84 -1.43
N LEU A 306 -8.31 3.01 -0.80
CA LEU A 306 -7.70 3.10 0.52
C LEU A 306 -8.43 2.08 1.40
N PRO A 307 -7.72 1.23 2.17
CA PRO A 307 -8.41 0.44 3.18
C PRO A 307 -9.22 1.45 3.99
N PRO A 308 -10.56 1.34 4.04
CA PRO A 308 -11.35 2.30 4.78
C PRO A 308 -10.78 2.39 6.21
N ASP A 309 -10.81 3.59 6.79
CA ASP A 309 -10.49 3.82 8.21
C ASP A 309 -11.66 3.22 9.03
N ASN A 310 -11.80 1.90 8.91
CA ASN A 310 -12.83 1.09 9.53
C ASN A 310 -12.67 1.26 11.03
N GLY A 311 -13.68 1.83 11.68
CA GLY A 311 -13.75 1.98 13.13
C GLY A 311 -13.86 0.65 13.90
N VAL A 312 -13.36 -0.46 13.35
CA VAL A 312 -12.92 -1.59 14.17
C VAL A 312 -11.63 -1.17 14.86
N ASP A 313 -11.80 -0.50 16.00
CA ASP A 313 -10.89 -0.67 17.12
C ASP A 313 -10.90 -2.17 17.46
N ALA A 314 -9.93 -2.88 16.89
CA ALA A 314 -9.72 -4.33 17.02
C ALA A 314 -8.32 -4.57 17.57
N TYR A 315 -8.23 -4.40 18.89
CA TYR A 315 -7.18 -4.92 19.76
C TYR A 315 -7.86 -5.85 20.77
#